data_AF-A0A5K0YHE3-F1
#
_entry.id   AF-A0A5K0YHE3-F1
#
_cell.length_a   1.000
_cell.length_b   1.000
_cell.length_c   1.000
_cell.angle_alpha   90.00
_cell.angle_beta   90.00
_cell.angle_gamma   90.00
#
_symmetry.space_group_name_H-M   'P 1'
#
loop_
_entity.id
_entity.type
_entity.pdbx_description
1 polymer ?
#
loop_
_entity_poly.entity_id
_entity_poly.type
_entity_poly.pdbx_seq_one_letter_code
_entity_poly.pdbx_strand_id
1 'polypeptide(L)' 'TILHWSPASGSRKFCHDDKHGYLCNKLSGELPASLSKLQMIEYLNLSRNTFDGHIPEQLDHMLNLDIIDLSHNMLS' A
#
# COMPACT_ATOMS: atom_id res chain seq x y z
N THR A 1 -9.92 -12.93 -4.14
CA THR A 1 -9.26 -11.61 -4.14
C THR A 1 -10.32 -10.53 -4.18
N ILE A 2 -10.75 -10.05 -3.01
CA ILE A 2 -11.72 -8.95 -2.93
C ILE A 2 -11.00 -7.78 -2.29
N LEU A 3 -10.61 -6.80 -3.11
CA LEU A 3 -10.18 -5.49 -2.66
C LEU A 3 -11.40 -4.84 -1.99
N HIS A 4 -11.34 -4.56 -0.69
CA HIS A 4 -12.42 -3.83 -0.04
C HIS A 4 -12.36 -2.36 -0.48
N TRP A 5 -13.30 -1.97 -1.34
CA TRP A 5 -13.51 -0.59 -1.77
C TRP A 5 -14.34 0.12 -0.69
N SER A 6 -13.73 1.06 0.04
CA SER A 6 -14.50 2.04 0.84
C SER A 6 -14.76 3.25 -0.06
N PRO A 7 -16.02 3.53 -0.44
CA PRO A 7 -16.37 4.58 -1.40
C PRO A 7 -16.15 6.02 -0.87
N ALA A 8 -15.83 6.18 0.41
CA ALA A 8 -16.02 7.45 1.12
C ALA A 8 -14.75 8.30 1.35
N SER A 9 -13.53 7.82 1.04
CA SER A 9 -12.33 8.52 1.53
C SER A 9 -11.06 8.45 0.66
N GLY A 10 -11.14 8.13 -0.64
CA GLY A 10 -9.94 8.09 -1.51
C GLY A 10 -8.84 7.09 -1.08
N SER A 11 -9.10 6.27 -0.06
CA SER A 11 -8.13 5.41 0.62
C SER A 11 -8.13 4.03 -0.03
N ARG A 12 -6.95 3.50 -0.42
CA ARG A 12 -6.82 2.11 -0.88
C ARG A 12 -6.10 1.27 0.18
N LYS A 13 -6.78 0.24 0.68
CA LYS A 13 -6.21 -0.77 1.56
C LYS A 13 -5.98 -2.06 0.79
N PHE A 14 -4.74 -2.53 0.75
CA PHE A 14 -4.39 -3.82 0.14
C PHE A 14 -4.33 -4.97 1.16
N CYS A 15 -4.54 -4.67 2.44
CA CYS A 15 -4.58 -5.62 3.53
C CYS A 15 -5.96 -5.57 4.21
N HIS A 16 -6.51 -6.73 4.52
CA HIS A 16 -7.85 -6.86 5.12
C HIS A 16 -7.73 -6.97 6.65
N ASP A 17 -8.40 -6.08 7.36
CA ASP A 17 -8.64 -6.21 8.80
C ASP A 17 -9.90 -7.05 8.99
N ASP A 18 -9.75 -8.31 9.36
CA ASP A 18 -10.88 -9.11 9.85
C ASP A 18 -10.62 -9.52 11.30
N LYS A 19 -11.70 -9.66 12.07
CA LYS A 19 -11.67 -9.86 13.55
C LYS A 19 -10.95 -11.14 14.02
N HIS A 20 -10.39 -11.91 13.10
CA HIS A 20 -9.69 -13.18 13.32
C HIS A 20 -8.23 -13.17 12.86
N GLY A 21 -7.67 -12.03 12.43
CA GLY A 21 -6.25 -11.87 12.11
C GLY A 21 -5.98 -11.07 10.83
N TYR A 22 -4.84 -10.38 10.81
CA TYR A 22 -4.36 -9.59 9.66
C TYR A 22 -3.93 -10.51 8.51
N LEU A 23 -4.87 -10.90 7.63
CA LEU A 23 -4.53 -11.62 6.40
C LEU A 23 -4.12 -10.62 5.33
N CYS A 24 -2.82 -10.36 5.27
CA CYS A 24 -2.23 -9.54 4.23
C CYS A 24 -1.94 -10.41 3.01
N ASN A 25 -2.16 -9.85 1.82
CA ASN A 25 -1.85 -10.56 0.59
C ASN A 25 -0.34 -10.86 0.58
N LYS A 26 0.08 -12.02 0.07
CA LYS A 26 1.52 -12.33 -0.03
C LYS A 26 2.17 -11.60 -1.21
N LEU A 27 1.94 -10.28 -1.33
CA LEU A 27 2.54 -9.47 -2.38
C LEU A 27 4.05 -9.40 -2.14
N SER A 28 4.83 -9.58 -3.20
CA SER A 28 6.28 -9.74 -3.14
C SER A 28 6.95 -9.03 -4.31
N GLY A 29 8.28 -8.88 -4.23
CA GLY A 29 9.08 -8.12 -5.18
C GLY A 29 9.19 -6.64 -4.80
N GLU A 30 9.81 -5.85 -5.67
CA GLU A 30 10.02 -4.43 -5.43
C GLU A 30 8.73 -3.62 -5.60
N LEU A 31 8.64 -2.49 -4.89
CA LEU A 31 7.58 -1.52 -5.10
C LEU A 31 7.72 -0.90 -6.51
N PRO A 32 6.69 -0.97 -7.36
CA PRO A 32 6.81 -0.46 -8.71
C PRO A 32 6.73 1.07 -8.73
N ALA A 33 7.61 1.73 -9.49
CA ALA A 33 7.58 3.18 -9.71
C ALA A 33 6.22 3.69 -10.26
N SER A 34 5.45 2.81 -10.89
CA SER A 34 4.11 3.12 -11.40
C SER A 34 3.06 3.34 -10.31
N LEU A 35 3.35 3.02 -9.04
CA LEU A 35 2.49 3.33 -7.90
C LEU A 35 2.24 4.83 -7.77
N SER A 36 3.23 5.64 -8.19
CA SER A 36 3.14 7.10 -8.29
C SER A 36 1.98 7.60 -9.15
N LYS A 37 1.43 6.78 -10.05
CA LYS A 37 0.29 7.16 -10.90
C LYS A 37 -1.03 7.26 -10.13
N LEU A 38 -1.08 6.77 -8.89
CA LEU A 38 -2.27 6.81 -8.04
C LEU A 38 -2.45 8.17 -7.38
N GLN A 39 -2.61 9.21 -8.19
CA GLN A 39 -2.58 10.62 -7.80
C GLN A 39 -3.71 11.06 -6.86
N MET A 40 -4.79 10.28 -6.72
CA MET A 40 -5.93 10.61 -5.85
C MET A 40 -5.93 9.85 -4.52
N ILE A 41 -4.87 9.10 -4.21
CA ILE A 41 -4.81 8.34 -2.95
C ILE A 41 -4.30 9.25 -1.84
N GLU A 42 -5.05 9.27 -0.74
CA GLU A 42 -4.69 9.96 0.50
C GLU A 42 -4.08 9.02 1.54
N TYR A 43 -4.57 7.78 1.59
CA TYR A 43 -4.09 6.76 2.51
C TYR A 43 -3.80 5.46 1.75
N LEU A 44 -2.57 4.97 1.88
CA LEU A 44 -2.10 3.73 1.26
C LEU A 44 -1.52 2.78 2.32
N ASN A 45 -2.17 1.64 2.51
CA ASN A 45 -1.65 0.58 3.39
C ASN A 45 -1.16 -0.62 2.58
N LEU A 46 0.15 -0.84 2.64
CA LEU A 46 0.88 -1.98 2.08
C LEU A 46 1.62 -2.76 3.18
N SER A 47 1.25 -2.54 4.45
CA SER A 47 1.89 -3.19 5.58
C SER A 47 1.73 -4.71 5.52
N ARG A 48 2.64 -5.44 6.17
CA ARG A 48 2.58 -6.91 6.33
C ARG A 48 2.54 -7.67 5.00
N ASN A 49 3.16 -7.12 3.95
CA ASN A 49 3.43 -7.85 2.72
C ASN A 49 4.89 -8.36 2.76
N THR A 50 5.38 -8.86 1.63
CA THR A 50 6.76 -9.33 1.45
C THR A 50 7.48 -8.50 0.39
N PHE A 51 7.17 -7.20 0.30
CA PHE A 51 7.89 -6.30 -0.60
C PHE A 51 9.35 -6.15 -0.14
N ASP A 52 10.28 -6.14 -1.08
CA ASP A 52 11.72 -6.02 -0.85
C ASP A 52 12.34 -4.93 -1.72
N GLY A 53 13.65 -4.73 -1.59
CA GLY A 53 14.36 -3.65 -2.27
C GLY A 53 14.07 -2.27 -1.69
N HIS A 54 14.21 -1.24 -2.52
CA HIS A 54 14.15 0.15 -2.10
C HIS A 54 12.77 0.75 -2.30
N ILE A 55 12.46 1.79 -1.54
CA ILE A 55 11.29 2.62 -1.78
C ILE A 55 11.55 3.47 -3.05
N PRO A 56 10.71 3.37 -4.09
CA PRO A 56 10.90 4.13 -5.31
C PRO A 56 10.73 5.63 -5.05
N GLU A 57 11.72 6.42 -5.47
CA GLU A 57 11.71 7.90 -5.38
C GLU A 57 10.47 8.52 -6.04
N GLN A 58 9.83 7.83 -6.98
CA GLN A 58 8.65 8.33 -7.67
C GLN A 58 7.43 8.44 -6.75
N LEU A 59 7.43 7.81 -5.56
CA LEU A 59 6.36 8.01 -4.56
C LEU A 59 6.25 9.46 -4.10
N ASP A 60 7.33 10.24 -4.17
CA ASP A 60 7.32 11.67 -3.87
C ASP A 60 6.41 12.47 -4.82
N HIS A 61 6.06 11.90 -5.99
CA HIS A 61 5.11 12.51 -6.92
C HIS A 61 3.64 12.29 -6.56
N MET A 62 3.32 11.55 -5.49
CA MET A 62 1.94 11.30 -5.06
C MET A 62 1.40 12.46 -4.22
N LEU A 63 1.00 13.55 -4.88
CA LEU A 63 0.71 14.84 -4.24
C LEU A 63 -0.41 14.82 -3.19
N ASN A 64 -1.38 13.91 -3.31
CA ASN A 64 -2.48 13.80 -2.36
C ASN A 64 -2.22 12.77 -1.25
N LEU A 65 -1.10 12.04 -1.30
CA LEU A 65 -0.79 11.00 -0.33
C LEU A 65 -0.36 11.62 1.01
N ASP A 66 -1.17 11.42 2.04
CA ASP A 66 -0.94 11.91 3.39
C ASP A 66 -0.27 10.84 4.25
N ILE A 67 -0.71 9.59 4.11
CA ILE A 67 -0.19 8.48 4.93
C ILE A 67 0.10 7.25 4.05
N ILE A 68 1.31 6.72 4.21
CA ILE A 68 1.71 5.43 3.68
C ILE A 68 2.20 4.51 4.80
N ASP A 69 1.60 3.32 4.90
CA ASP A 69 2.03 2.29 5.83
C ASP A 69 2.73 1.16 5.07
N LEU A 70 4.06 1.11 5.20
CA LEU A 70 4.94 0.09 4.63
C LEU A 70 5.46 -0.88 5.70
N SER A 71 4.97 -0.79 6.94
CA SER A 71 5.49 -1.58 8.06
C SER A 71 5.38 -3.09 7.81
N HIS A 72 6.24 -3.88 8.43
CA HIS A 72 6.24 -5.34 8.26
C HIS A 72 6.41 -5.80 6.80
N ASN A 73 7.30 -5.15 6.05
CA ASN A 73 7.85 -5.63 4.78
C ASN A 73 9.36 -5.91 4.93
N MET A 74 10.02 -6.27 3.84
CA MET A 74 11.47 -6.52 3.75
C MET A 74 12.20 -5.38 3.03
N LEU A 75 11.66 -4.16 3.08
CA LEU A 75 12.21 -2.96 2.44
C LEU A 75 13.47 -2.48 3.17
N SER A 76 14.48 -2.03 2.42
CA SER A 76 15.77 -1.53 2.91
C SER A 76 15.94 -0.02 2.77
#